data_AF-A0A8J6J7D2-F1
#
_entry.id   AF-A0A8J6J7D2-F1
#
_cell.length_a   1.000
_cell.length_b   1.000
_cell.length_c   1.000
_cell.angle_alpha   90.00
_cell.angle_beta   90.00
_cell.angle_gamma   90.00
#
_symmetry.space_group_name_H-M   'P 1'
#
loop_
_entity.id
_entity.type
_entity.pdbx_description
1 polymer ?
#
loop_
_entity_poly.entity_id
_entity_poly.type
_entity_poly.pdbx_seq_one_letter_code
_entity_poly.pdbx_strand_id
1 'polypeptide(L)'
;MVNYNFYRTEYCGDSIEAADFDRLSKRASEQLARYEKIYRVDGDEAARSMAVCAMADALYYFEAAANGGAVTSSSIGSVSSSRQAPEIDVSAKSQNRELYRCASLYMDIYRGCGQC
;
A
#
# COMPACT_ATOMS: atom_id res chain seq x y z
N MET A 1 -14.10 5.02 -8.52
CA MET A 1 -12.81 4.63 -9.13
C MET A 1 -11.92 5.85 -9.08
N VAL A 2 -10.73 5.74 -8.49
CA VAL A 2 -9.81 6.87 -8.35
C VAL A 2 -9.04 7.04 -9.65
N ASN A 3 -8.93 8.26 -10.15
CA ASN A 3 -8.19 8.57 -11.38
C ASN A 3 -6.78 9.05 -11.05
N TYR A 4 -5.85 8.93 -12.00
CA TYR A 4 -4.46 9.39 -11.83
C TYR A 4 -4.34 10.87 -11.44
N ASN A 5 -5.26 11.72 -11.89
CA ASN A 5 -5.27 13.14 -11.49
C ASN A 5 -5.45 13.28 -9.97
N PHE A 6 -6.41 12.58 -9.37
CA PHE A 6 -6.63 12.58 -7.93
C PHE A 6 -5.38 12.09 -7.18
N TYR A 7 -4.73 11.03 -7.69
CA TYR A 7 -3.47 10.53 -7.13
C TYR A 7 -2.37 11.60 -7.08
N ARG A 8 -2.23 12.40 -8.15
CA ARG A 8 -1.22 13.46 -8.23
C ARG A 8 -1.59 14.74 -7.47
N THR A 9 -2.85 15.14 -7.48
CA THR A 9 -3.27 16.47 -6.98
C THR A 9 -3.82 16.44 -5.56
N GLU A 10 -4.63 15.44 -5.21
CA GLU A 10 -5.30 15.37 -3.90
C GLU A 10 -4.53 14.47 -2.95
N TYR A 11 -4.13 13.28 -3.42
CA TYR A 11 -3.32 12.35 -2.65
C TYR A 11 -1.82 12.73 -2.63
N CYS A 12 -1.36 13.51 -3.62
CA CYS A 12 0.04 13.96 -3.77
C CYS A 12 1.07 12.82 -3.90
N GLY A 13 0.69 11.67 -4.48
CA GLY A 13 1.60 10.55 -4.72
C GLY A 13 2.48 10.78 -5.95
N ASP A 14 3.71 10.26 -5.94
CA ASP A 14 4.71 10.44 -7.00
C ASP A 14 5.40 9.13 -7.44
N SER A 15 5.01 8.01 -6.84
CA SER A 15 5.70 6.73 -6.98
C SER A 15 5.23 5.93 -8.19
N ILE A 16 3.97 6.09 -8.62
CA ILE A 16 3.35 5.30 -9.69
C ILE A 16 3.22 6.14 -10.96
N GLU A 17 3.64 5.59 -12.10
CA GLU A 17 3.38 6.18 -13.41
C GLU A 17 1.92 6.02 -13.86
N ALA A 18 1.43 6.95 -14.67
CA ALA A 18 0.04 6.95 -15.14
C ALA A 18 -0.37 5.63 -15.84
N ALA A 19 0.55 4.98 -16.55
CA ALA A 19 0.30 3.72 -17.25
C ALA A 19 0.03 2.54 -16.30
N ASP A 20 0.62 2.55 -15.10
CA ASP A 20 0.45 1.50 -14.09
C ASP A 20 -0.66 1.80 -13.08
N PHE A 21 -0.99 3.08 -12.89
CA PHE A 21 -1.93 3.52 -11.87
C PHE A 21 -3.31 2.90 -12.01
N ASP A 22 -3.87 2.81 -13.23
CA ASP A 22 -5.20 2.23 -13.45
C ASP A 22 -5.26 0.75 -13.04
N ARG A 23 -4.21 0.00 -13.34
CA ARG A 23 -4.10 -1.42 -12.96
C ARG A 23 -3.98 -1.58 -11.45
N LEU A 24 -3.13 -0.77 -10.81
CA LEU A 24 -2.86 -0.86 -9.36
C LEU A 24 -4.03 -0.37 -8.52
N SER A 25 -4.65 0.75 -8.91
CA SER A 25 -5.83 1.29 -8.25
C SER A 25 -7.02 0.33 -8.32
N LYS A 26 -7.20 -0.39 -9.43
CA LYS A 26 -8.21 -1.45 -9.55
C LYS A 26 -7.95 -2.59 -8.57
N ARG A 27 -6.71 -3.10 -8.51
CA ARG A 27 -6.33 -4.15 -7.54
C ARG A 27 -6.52 -3.69 -6.08
N ALA A 28 -6.11 -2.47 -5.78
CA ALA A 28 -6.31 -1.87 -4.46
C ALA A 28 -7.81 -1.76 -4.11
N SER A 29 -8.64 -1.33 -5.06
CA SER A 29 -10.10 -1.23 -4.88
C SER A 29 -10.74 -2.59 -4.66
N GLU A 30 -10.32 -3.63 -5.38
CA GLU A 30 -10.80 -5.01 -5.18
C GLU A 30 -10.44 -5.54 -3.79
N GLN A 31 -9.22 -5.25 -3.31
CA GLN A 31 -8.80 -5.63 -1.97
C GLN A 31 -9.57 -4.87 -0.88
N LEU A 32 -9.84 -3.57 -1.09
CA LEU A 32 -10.66 -2.78 -0.18
C LEU A 32 -12.10 -3.29 -0.13
N ALA A 33 -12.69 -3.63 -1.28
CA ALA A 33 -14.00 -4.26 -1.36
C ALA A 33 -14.02 -5.63 -0.67
N ARG A 34 -12.89 -6.35 -0.61
CA ARG A 34 -12.77 -7.56 0.20
C ARG A 34 -12.77 -7.23 1.70
N TYR A 35 -12.08 -6.18 2.15
CA TYR A 35 -12.12 -5.74 3.55
C TYR A 35 -13.54 -5.38 4.00
N GLU A 36 -14.31 -4.67 3.18
CA GLU A 36 -15.72 -4.33 3.44
C GLU A 36 -16.64 -5.54 3.58
N LYS A 37 -16.30 -6.66 2.94
CA LYS A 37 -17.07 -7.90 3.06
C LYS A 37 -16.77 -8.68 4.33
N ILE A 38 -15.56 -8.56 4.87
CA ILE A 38 -15.07 -9.37 6.00
C ILE A 38 -15.00 -8.61 7.32
N TYR A 39 -14.91 -7.28 7.27
CA TYR A 39 -14.76 -6.37 8.41
C TYR A 39 -15.77 -5.24 8.32
N ARG A 40 -16.03 -4.59 9.46
CA ARG A 40 -16.73 -3.31 9.44
C ARG A 40 -15.72 -2.24 9.05
N VAL A 41 -16.01 -1.54 7.96
CA VAL A 41 -15.16 -0.47 7.42
C VAL A 41 -15.99 0.80 7.46
N ASP A 42 -15.55 1.77 8.25
CA ASP A 42 -16.20 3.07 8.42
C ASP A 42 -15.29 4.14 7.79
N GLY A 43 -15.86 5.02 6.95
CA GLY A 43 -15.13 6.07 6.22
C GLY A 43 -15.99 6.73 5.15
N ASP A 44 -15.64 7.96 4.75
CA ASP A 44 -16.29 8.66 3.64
C ASP A 44 -15.65 8.32 2.28
N GLU A 45 -16.24 8.79 1.18
CA GLU A 45 -15.75 8.49 -0.17
C GLU A 45 -14.35 9.10 -0.44
N ALA A 46 -14.03 10.22 0.22
CA ALA A 46 -12.71 10.84 0.14
C ALA A 46 -11.65 9.97 0.82
N ALA A 47 -11.92 9.51 2.05
CA ALA A 47 -11.10 8.55 2.77
C ALA A 47 -10.93 7.24 2.01
N ARG A 48 -12.00 6.73 1.39
CA ARG A 48 -11.94 5.55 0.50
C ARG A 48 -10.97 5.78 -0.65
N SER A 49 -11.03 6.94 -1.30
CA SER A 49 -10.18 7.29 -2.43
C SER A 49 -8.70 7.40 -2.01
N MET A 50 -8.43 8.03 -0.86
CA MET A 50 -7.08 8.12 -0.28
C MET A 50 -6.53 6.74 0.13
N ALA A 51 -7.37 5.87 0.69
CA ALA A 51 -7.01 4.49 1.03
C ALA A 51 -6.59 3.69 -0.21
N VAL A 52 -7.37 3.80 -1.31
CA VAL A 52 -7.04 3.13 -2.58
C VAL A 52 -5.70 3.62 -3.13
N CYS A 53 -5.41 4.92 -3.08
CA CYS A 53 -4.10 5.45 -3.49
C CYS A 53 -2.96 4.88 -2.64
N ALA A 54 -3.09 4.90 -1.31
CA ALA A 54 -2.05 4.38 -0.42
C ALA A 54 -1.83 2.87 -0.57
N MET A 55 -2.89 2.11 -0.83
CA MET A 55 -2.79 0.70 -1.14
C MET A 55 -2.13 0.47 -2.52
N ALA A 56 -2.40 1.32 -3.51
CA ALA A 56 -1.77 1.24 -4.82
C ALA A 56 -0.25 1.47 -4.72
N ASP A 57 0.21 2.44 -3.92
CA ASP A 57 1.64 2.69 -3.68
C ASP A 57 2.31 1.49 -3.01
N ALA A 58 1.66 0.90 -2.01
CA ALA A 58 2.17 -0.32 -1.39
C ALA A 58 2.28 -1.47 -2.40
N LEU A 59 1.26 -1.67 -3.24
CA LEU A 59 1.30 -2.69 -4.31
C LEU A 59 2.47 -2.44 -5.28
N TYR A 60 2.66 -1.19 -5.71
CA TYR A 60 3.78 -0.82 -6.57
C TYR A 60 5.13 -1.11 -5.92
N TYR A 61 5.28 -0.76 -4.63
CA TYR A 61 6.50 -1.04 -3.88
C TYR A 61 6.81 -2.54 -3.81
N PHE A 62 5.81 -3.39 -3.54
CA PHE A 62 6.01 -4.84 -3.52
C PHE A 62 6.30 -5.41 -4.91
N GLU A 63 5.66 -4.90 -5.97
CA GLU A 63 5.96 -5.29 -7.35
C GLU A 63 7.39 -4.89 -7.72
N ALA A 64 7.84 -3.68 -7.38
CA ALA A 64 9.20 -3.22 -7.61
C ALA A 64 10.22 -4.05 -6.80
N ALA A 65 9.91 -4.37 -5.53
CA ALA A 65 10.76 -5.20 -4.69
C ALA A 65 10.88 -6.64 -5.21
N ALA A 66 9.78 -7.25 -5.65
CA ALA A 66 9.77 -8.60 -6.22
C ALA A 66 10.55 -8.68 -7.54
N ASN A 67 10.53 -7.61 -8.35
CA ASN A 67 11.29 -7.50 -9.60
C ASN A 67 12.77 -7.10 -9.38
N GLY A 68 13.25 -7.04 -8.13
CA GLY A 68 14.64 -6.66 -7.81
C GLY A 68 14.94 -5.16 -7.90
N GLY A 69 13.91 -4.32 -8.08
CA GLY A 69 14.01 -2.87 -8.20
C GLY A 69 13.98 -2.10 -6.86
N ALA A 70 13.59 -2.73 -5.75
CA ALA A 70 13.64 -2.08 -4.43
C ALA A 70 15.06 -2.13 -3.83
N VAL A 71 15.99 -1.44 -4.48
CA VAL A 71 17.21 -0.99 -3.79
C VAL A 71 16.81 0.26 -3.00
N THR A 72 16.30 0.08 -1.78
CA THR A 72 16.29 1.17 -0.81
C THR A 72 17.74 1.44 -0.41
N SER A 73 18.44 2.19 -1.26
CA SER A 73 19.71 2.84 -0.97
C SER A 73 19.47 3.90 0.12
N SER A 74 19.28 3.43 1.36
CA SER A 74 19.53 4.26 2.52
C SER A 74 21.04 4.24 2.72
N SER A 75 21.74 5.24 2.18
CA SER A 75 23.12 5.53 2.55
C SER A 75 23.13 6.00 4.02
N ILE A 76 23.06 5.05 4.95
CA ILE A 76 23.40 5.30 6.35
C ILE A 76 24.91 5.55 6.32
N GLY A 77 25.28 6.82 6.50
CA GLY A 77 26.63 7.33 6.36
C GLY A 77 27.69 6.40 6.96
N SER A 78 28.70 6.09 6.15
CA SER A 78 30.08 5.88 6.57
C SER A 78 30.30 5.01 7.82
N VAL A 79 29.69 3.82 7.88
CA VAL A 79 30.22 2.73 8.70
C VAL A 79 30.18 1.45 7.88
N SER A 80 31.37 1.03 7.47
CA SER A 80 31.60 -0.26 6.80
C SER A 80 31.25 -1.38 7.79
N SER A 81 30.00 -1.85 7.72
CA SER A 81 29.58 -3.09 8.35
C SER A 81 28.92 -3.91 7.24
N SER A 82 29.48 -5.07 6.94
CA SER A 82 28.94 -6.07 6.00
C SER A 82 27.67 -6.71 6.56
N ARG A 83 26.67 -5.90 6.90
CA ARG A 83 25.32 -6.35 7.17
C ARG A 83 24.69 -6.54 5.80
N GLN A 84 24.42 -7.79 5.43
CA GLN A 84 23.41 -8.10 4.42
C GLN A 84 22.25 -7.14 4.66
N ALA A 85 21.92 -6.31 3.66
CA ALA A 85 20.71 -5.52 3.71
C ALA A 85 19.58 -6.48 4.11
N PRO A 86 18.74 -6.16 5.10
CA PRO A 86 17.67 -7.05 5.49
C PRO A 86 16.88 -7.39 4.22
N GLU A 87 16.81 -8.67 3.88
CA GLU A 87 15.99 -9.11 2.75
C GLU A 87 14.59 -8.52 2.96
N ILE A 88 14.12 -7.75 1.97
CA ILE A 88 12.78 -7.19 2.01
C ILE A 88 11.83 -8.37 1.99
N ASP A 89 11.11 -8.58 3.09
CA ASP A 89 10.08 -9.62 3.17
C ASP A 89 8.94 -9.24 2.21
N VAL A 90 8.99 -9.79 1.00
CA VAL A 90 7.95 -9.66 -0.05
C VAL A 90 6.91 -10.76 0.04
N SER A 91 6.81 -11.48 1.16
CA SER A 91 5.82 -12.55 1.31
C SER A 91 4.39 -12.02 1.20
N ALA A 92 3.46 -12.88 0.77
CA ALA A 92 2.04 -12.54 0.76
C ALA A 92 1.51 -12.11 2.14
N LYS A 93 2.16 -12.55 3.24
CA LYS A 93 1.80 -12.16 4.60
C LYS A 93 2.20 -10.71 4.88
N SER A 94 3.41 -10.29 4.51
CA SER A 94 3.87 -8.90 4.67
C SER A 94 3.07 -7.95 3.78
N GLN A 95 2.81 -8.34 2.53
CA GLN A 95 1.98 -7.57 1.60
C GLN A 95 0.57 -7.35 2.15
N ASN A 96 -0.10 -8.41 2.64
CA ASN A 96 -1.43 -8.27 3.23
C ASN A 96 -1.46 -7.40 4.49
N ARG A 97 -0.40 -7.45 5.31
CA ARG A 97 -0.26 -6.61 6.51
C ARG A 97 -0.11 -5.14 6.13
N GLU A 98 0.71 -4.86 5.13
CA GLU A 98 0.96 -3.48 4.69
C GLU A 98 -0.24 -2.87 3.98
N LEU A 99 -0.91 -3.63 3.11
CA LEU A 99 -2.17 -3.18 2.49
C LEU A 99 -3.24 -2.85 3.54
N TYR A 100 -3.35 -3.67 4.57
CA TYR A 100 -4.23 -3.39 5.69
C TYR A 100 -3.82 -2.12 6.44
N ARG A 101 -2.52 -1.96 6.71
CA ARG A 101 -1.98 -0.75 7.37
C ARG A 101 -2.32 0.50 6.57
N CYS A 102 -2.09 0.50 5.25
CA CYS A 102 -2.39 1.61 4.36
C CYS A 102 -3.88 1.95 4.33
N ALA A 103 -4.75 0.94 4.27
CA ALA A 103 -6.19 1.15 4.32
C ALA A 103 -6.63 1.76 5.66
N SER A 104 -6.08 1.28 6.77
CA SER A 104 -6.36 1.77 8.12
C SER A 104 -5.82 3.17 8.42
N LEU A 105 -4.98 3.76 7.57
CA LEU A 105 -4.55 5.16 7.73
C LEU A 105 -5.68 6.15 7.42
N TYR A 106 -6.58 5.76 6.52
CA TYR A 106 -7.64 6.64 6.04
C TYR A 106 -9.03 6.15 6.46
N MET A 107 -9.20 4.86 6.74
CA MET A 107 -10.49 4.29 7.14
C MET A 107 -10.42 3.53 8.45
N ASP A 108 -11.52 3.55 9.18
CA ASP A 108 -11.68 2.81 10.43
C ASP A 108 -12.10 1.37 10.11
N ILE A 109 -11.12 0.46 10.12
CA ILE A 109 -11.35 -0.96 9.87
C ILE A 109 -11.41 -1.73 11.19
N TYR A 110 -12.62 -2.15 11.57
CA TYR A 110 -12.87 -2.94 12.75
C TYR A 110 -13.01 -4.43 12.39
N ARG A 111 -12.05 -5.25 12.85
CA ARG A 111 -11.99 -6.69 12.57
C ARG A 111 -12.86 -7.56 13.49
N GLY A 112 -13.56 -6.94 14.44
CA GLY A 112 -14.10 -7.65 15.60
C GLY A 112 -13.00 -7.89 16.63
N CYS A 113 -13.27 -7.59 17.90
CA CYS A 113 -12.49 -8.19 18.98
C CYS A 113 -12.49 -9.70 18.73
N GLY A 114 -11.32 -10.31 18.60
CA GLY A 114 -11.22 -11.76 18.80
C GLY A 114 -11.91 -12.03 20.13
N GLN A 115 -12.92 -12.89 20.15
CA GLN A 115 -13.39 -13.45 21.41
C GLN A 115 -12.16 -14.09 22.05
N CYS A 116 -11.60 -13.39 23.04
CA CYS A 116 -10.74 -14.00 24.04
C CYS A 116 -11.60 -14.95 24.88
#